data_AF-A0A8J6RT33-F1
#
_entry.id   AF-A0A8J6RT33-F1
#
_cell.length_a   1.000
_cell.length_b   1.000
_cell.length_c   1.000
_cell.angle_alpha   90.00
_cell.angle_beta   90.00
_cell.angle_gamma   90.00
#
_symmetry.space_group_name_H-M   'P 1'
#
loop_
_entity.id
_entity.type
_entity.pdbx_description
1 polymer ?
#
loop_
_entity_poly.entity_id
_entity_poly.type
_entity_poly.pdbx_seq_one_letter_code
_entity_poly.pdbx_strand_id
1 'polypeptide(L)' 'MTYFAVSTVAHNTFFKQDVIQLILNRHQLPLIVVNIEAEEITQWIN' A
#
# COMPACT_ATOMS: atom_id res chain seq x y z
N MET A 1 -12.38 3.79 10.07
CA MET A 1 -11.10 4.21 9.45
C MET A 1 -11.03 3.50 8.10
N THR A 2 -10.79 4.24 7.02
CA THR A 2 -10.81 3.71 5.65
C THR A 2 -9.37 3.49 5.20
N TYR A 3 -9.07 2.28 4.71
CA TYR A 3 -7.76 1.91 4.19
C TYR A 3 -7.87 1.51 2.72
N PHE A 4 -6.81 1.77 1.96
CA PHE A 4 -6.68 1.26 0.60
C PHE A 4 -5.88 -0.04 0.60
N ALA A 5 -6.54 -1.14 0.23
CA ALA A 5 -5.88 -2.43 0.10
C ALA A 5 -5.11 -2.50 -1.22
N VAL A 6 -3.84 -2.89 -1.14
CA VAL A 6 -2.95 -3.06 -2.31
C VAL A 6 -2.24 -4.40 -2.21
N SER A 7 -1.99 -5.04 -3.36
CA SER A 7 -1.23 -6.30 -3.36
C SER A 7 0.23 -6.07 -2.98
N THR A 8 0.89 -7.07 -2.39
CA THR A 8 2.34 -7.03 -2.12
C THR A 8 3.15 -6.72 -3.38
N VAL A 9 2.73 -7.24 -4.54
CA VAL A 9 3.37 -6.97 -5.84
C VAL A 9 3.24 -5.50 -6.22
N ALA A 10 2.02 -4.94 -6.18
CA ALA A 10 1.79 -3.54 -6.49
C ALA A 10 2.52 -2.62 -5.50
N HIS A 11 2.50 -2.97 -4.22
CA HIS A 11 3.21 -2.24 -3.17
C HIS A 11 4.71 -2.15 -3.48
N ASN A 12 5.34 -3.28 -3.81
CA ASN A 12 6.79 -3.35 -4.05
C ASN A 12 7.24 -2.80 -5.40
N THR A 13 6.32 -2.53 -6.33
CA THR A 13 6.64 -2.04 -7.68
C THR A 13 6.11 -0.61 -7.88
N PHE A 14 4.81 -0.47 -8.11
CA PHE A 14 4.15 0.81 -8.40
C PHE A 14 4.21 1.78 -7.22
N PHE A 15 3.83 1.32 -6.01
CA PHE A 15 3.72 2.23 -4.87
C PHE A 15 5.07 2.63 -4.27
N LYS A 16 6.18 1.96 -4.62
CA LYS A 16 7.54 2.39 -4.24
C LYS A 16 8.13 3.48 -5.13
N GLN A 17 7.46 3.86 -6.22
CA GLN A 17 7.94 4.94 -7.08
C GLN A 17 7.85 6.29 -6.36
N ASP A 18 8.88 7.12 -6.50
CA ASP A 18 9.03 8.39 -5.77
C ASP A 18 7.81 9.32 -5.91
N VAL A 19 7.25 9.41 -7.12
CA VAL A 19 6.07 10.24 -7.39
C VAL A 19 4.84 9.72 -6.64
N ILE A 20 4.67 8.39 -6.57
CA ILE A 20 3.54 7.79 -5.86
C ILE A 20 3.69 7.95 -4.36
N GLN A 21 4.90 7.73 -3.83
CA GLN A 21 5.23 7.98 -2.42
C GLN A 21 4.96 9.43 -2.02
N LEU A 22 5.30 10.40 -2.88
CA LEU A 22 5.00 11.82 -2.64
C LEU A 22 3.49 12.07 -2.51
N ILE A 23 2.67 11.46 -3.37
CA ILE A 23 1.21 11.60 -3.34
C ILE A 23 0.64 10.96 -2.06
N LEU A 24 1.07 9.73 -1.74
CA LEU A 24 0.62 9.02 -0.53
C LEU A 24 0.90 9.83 0.73
N ASN A 25 2.12 10.35 0.87
CA ASN A 25 2.56 11.13 2.02
C ASN A 25 1.81 12.47 2.10
N ARG A 26 1.57 13.13 0.96
CA ARG A 26 0.83 14.40 0.93
C ARG A 26 -0.62 14.26 1.35
N HIS A 27 -1.26 13.14 0.99
CA HIS A 27 -2.68 12.90 1.27
C HIS A 27 -2.94 12.03 2.51
N GLN A 28 -1.88 11.60 3.22
CA GLN A 28 -1.97 10.72 4.39
C GLN A 28 -2.87 9.52 4.10
N LEU A 29 -2.65 8.87 2.95
CA LEU A 29 -3.47 7.76 2.49
C LEU A 29 -3.00 6.47 3.18
N PRO A 30 -3.78 5.93 4.13
CA PRO A 30 -3.36 4.74 4.83
C PRO A 30 -3.57 3.52 3.93
N LEU A 31 -2.57 2.64 3.91
CA LEU A 31 -2.53 1.45 3.06
C LEU A 31 -2.58 0.18 3.90
N ILE A 32 -3.21 -0.85 3.34
CA ILE A 32 -3.06 -2.23 3.81
C ILE A 32 -2.41 -3.00 2.68
N VAL A 33 -1.26 -3.61 2.96
CA VAL A 33 -0.58 -4.49 1.99
C VAL A 33 -1.07 -5.91 2.21
N VAL A 34 -1.55 -6.53 1.14
CA VAL A 34 -2.16 -7.87 1.16
C VAL A 34 -1.36 -8.80 0.26
N ASN A 35 -0.98 -9.97 0.80
CA ASN A 35 -0.53 -11.08 -0.02
C ASN A 35 -1.75 -11.83 -0.52
N ILE A 36 -2.03 -11.71 -1.82
CA ILE A 36 -3.21 -12.31 -2.45
C ILE A 36 -3.09 -13.84 -2.50
N GLU A 37 -1.89 -14.38 -2.72
CA GLU A 37 -1.69 -15.83 -2.85
C GLU A 37 -1.89 -16.57 -1.53
N ALA A 38 -1.49 -15.95 -0.42
CA ALA A 38 -1.64 -16.50 0.93
C ALA A 38 -2.90 -15.99 1.65
N GLU A 39 -3.72 -15.15 0.99
CA GLU A 39 -4.93 -14.53 1.53
C GLU A 39 -4.73 -13.83 2.90
N GLU A 40 -3.58 -13.17 3.08
CA GLU A 40 -3.19 -12.58 4.36
C GLU A 40 -2.82 -11.09 4.22
N ILE A 41 -3.04 -10.36 5.31
CA ILE A 41 -2.54 -9.00 5.45
C ILE A 41 -1.09 -9.07 5.91
N THR A 42 -0.18 -8.46 5.14
CA THR A 42 1.25 -8.45 5.46
C THR A 42 1.66 -7.20 6.22
N GLN A 43 1.05 -6.04 5.92
CA GLN A 43 1.43 -4.75 6.53
C GLN A 43 0.25 -3.76 6.62
N TRP A 44 0.32 -2.89 7.63
CA TRP A 44 -0.54 -1.72 7.81
C TRP A 44 0.35 -0.47 7.79
N ILE A 45 0.02 0.52 6.95
CA ILE A 45 0.79 1.75 6.76
C ILE A 45 -0.15 2.94 6.96
N ASN A 46 0.24 3.90 7.79
CA ASN A 46 -0.53 5.12 8.10
C ASN A 46 0.11 6.37 7.50
#